data_AF-A0A6H0S510-F1
#
_entry.id   AF-A0A6H0S510-F1
#
_cell.length_a   1.000
_cell.length_b   1.000
_cell.length_c   1.000
_cell.angle_alpha   90.00
_cell.angle_beta   90.00
_cell.angle_gamma   90.00
#
_symmetry.space_group_name_H-M   'P 1'
#
loop_
_entity.id
_entity.type
_entity.pdbx_description
1 polymer ?
#
loop_
_entity_poly.entity_id
_entity_poly.type
_entity_poly.pdbx_seq_one_letter_code
_entity_poly.pdbx_strand_id
1 'polypeptide(L)'
;MTAILKPRPGQSLADLCPEVAAEWHPTLNGDMTPYDVRVGCNAEVWWLCATCGHEWPNKVYKRGTAGRGCPPCGIARRTAAQAQPRPGESLTDAAPAIAAEWHPTLNGELTPDQVRVGSGKLAWWKCAQCGYEWQTAVNKRGRGGSGCHKCAVARRATLRSTPKPGHSFAHEFPEPAAEWHPTLNGELTAFDVRPASQKRVWWLCTAGHEWNVSPANRQRGEQCPDCDEARRAIAKATPKPGRSLADLCPAVAAEWHPTLNAPLAAADVNPGARKKYWWQCAAAGHVWSAPPYKRVDRGDGCPQCATIGVSARQLRLQYELAAAGLAVAHGHPPIPVPHRRAVRADIVVPEVRLIVEYDGVRFHATLDRRDREQTAALNAVGWTVLRVRELPLHGLGGHEVFVEPTEKIKSVTVKVLRALANMGYTAERFADYISDPQLWAEAEANKAIHRYRTYSLASEFPTIAAELHPDKNNGITADRIHPGSHTKFVWICSDCSHEWSTTVQLRTTGSGCPKCGYRTVARKLSVPQPGASFADLFPDAALEWHPTRNGELTLNQLRPASNARAWWLCARGHEWEAVVSTRRKSRCGECRRIDRRRQSWRRV
;
A
#
# COMPACT_ATOMS: atom_id res chain seq x y z
N MET A 1 -47.44 60.37 68.98
CA MET A 1 -47.65 60.01 70.39
C MET A 1 -49.15 59.95 70.65
N THR A 2 -49.72 58.75 70.73
CA THR A 2 -51.13 58.56 71.10
C THR A 2 -51.25 58.80 72.60
N ALA A 3 -52.06 59.77 73.03
CA ALA A 3 -52.23 60.08 74.45
C ALA A 3 -52.73 58.85 75.22
N ILE A 4 -51.89 58.32 76.11
CA ILE A 4 -52.27 57.22 77.00
C ILE A 4 -53.15 57.82 78.09
N LEU A 5 -54.46 57.57 77.99
CA LEU A 5 -55.41 57.96 79.05
C LEU A 5 -55.08 57.16 80.31
N LYS A 6 -54.61 57.86 81.35
CA LYS A 6 -54.31 57.25 82.65
C LYS A 6 -55.52 56.43 83.13
N PRO A 7 -55.30 55.18 83.58
CA PRO A 7 -56.37 54.32 84.08
C PRO A 7 -57.03 54.93 85.32
N ARG A 8 -58.31 54.59 85.54
CA ARG A 8 -58.97 54.89 86.82
C ARG A 8 -58.26 54.12 87.95
N PRO A 9 -58.28 54.60 89.20
CA PRO A 9 -57.71 53.87 90.34
C PRO A 9 -58.23 52.43 90.38
N GLY A 10 -57.32 51.45 90.53
CA GLY A 10 -57.63 50.01 90.55
C GLY A 10 -57.79 49.36 89.17
N GLN A 11 -57.51 50.07 88.07
CA GLN A 11 -57.62 49.54 86.70
C GLN A 11 -56.31 49.56 85.91
N SER A 12 -55.18 49.78 86.59
CA SER A 12 -53.88 49.75 85.94
C SER A 12 -53.38 48.31 85.70
N LEU A 13 -52.33 48.16 84.88
CA LEU A 13 -51.64 46.88 84.70
C LEU A 13 -51.07 46.38 86.03
N ALA A 14 -50.53 47.28 86.86
CA ALA A 14 -50.04 46.94 88.19
C ALA A 14 -51.14 46.39 89.11
N ASP A 15 -52.32 47.00 89.08
CA ASP A 15 -53.44 46.62 89.98
C ASP A 15 -54.08 45.29 89.56
N LEU A 16 -54.23 45.07 88.26
CA LEU A 16 -54.99 43.93 87.72
C LEU A 16 -54.13 42.71 87.38
N CYS A 17 -52.85 42.90 87.05
CA CYS A 17 -51.91 41.83 86.69
C CYS A 17 -50.53 42.10 87.30
N PRO A 18 -50.38 42.05 88.63
CA PRO A 18 -49.14 42.38 89.32
C PRO A 18 -47.95 41.50 88.88
N GLU A 19 -48.20 40.24 88.51
CA GLU A 19 -47.20 39.32 87.99
C GLU A 19 -46.67 39.71 86.61
N VAL A 20 -47.52 40.30 85.76
CA VAL A 20 -47.10 40.84 84.46
C VAL A 20 -46.39 42.18 84.67
N ALA A 21 -46.90 43.02 85.58
CA ALA A 21 -46.24 44.28 85.95
C ALA A 21 -44.82 44.07 86.52
N ALA A 22 -44.56 42.95 87.21
CA ALA A 22 -43.23 42.61 87.69
C ALA A 22 -42.20 42.36 86.56
N GLU A 23 -42.66 42.04 85.35
CA GLU A 23 -41.82 41.91 84.17
C GLU A 23 -41.64 43.24 83.42
N TRP A 24 -42.13 44.36 83.95
CA TRP A 24 -41.89 45.68 83.36
C TRP A 24 -40.40 46.01 83.39
N HIS A 25 -39.85 46.49 82.27
CA HIS A 25 -38.44 46.82 82.25
C HIS A 25 -38.13 48.00 83.19
N PRO A 26 -37.13 47.89 84.08
CA PRO A 26 -36.87 48.89 85.11
C PRO A 26 -36.44 50.26 84.56
N THR A 27 -35.80 50.31 83.38
CA THR A 27 -35.19 51.54 82.85
C THR A 27 -35.55 51.91 81.41
N LEU A 28 -36.17 51.01 80.63
CA LEU A 28 -36.35 51.21 79.18
C LEU A 28 -37.71 51.80 78.80
N ASN A 29 -38.59 52.02 79.79
CA ASN A 29 -39.92 52.61 79.59
C ASN A 29 -39.99 54.10 79.96
N GLY A 30 -38.85 54.73 80.22
CA GLY A 30 -38.77 56.11 80.70
C GLY A 30 -39.57 56.28 82.00
N ASP A 31 -40.32 57.38 82.10
CA ASP A 31 -41.15 57.69 83.27
C ASP A 31 -42.47 56.90 83.31
N MET A 32 -42.75 56.06 82.30
CA MET A 32 -43.99 55.29 82.24
C MET A 32 -43.89 54.06 83.15
N THR A 33 -44.82 53.98 84.10
CA THR A 33 -44.90 52.87 85.05
C THR A 33 -46.05 51.92 84.68
N PRO A 34 -46.06 50.69 85.22
CA PRO A 34 -47.21 49.79 85.11
C PRO A 34 -48.53 50.39 85.64
N TYR A 35 -48.48 51.42 86.48
CA TYR A 35 -49.67 52.12 86.97
C TYR A 35 -50.28 53.08 85.94
N ASP A 36 -49.53 53.49 84.92
CA ASP A 36 -49.96 54.47 83.93
C ASP A 36 -50.72 53.86 82.74
N VAL A 37 -50.77 52.53 82.64
CA VAL A 37 -51.36 51.81 81.50
C VAL A 37 -52.45 50.82 81.93
N ARG A 38 -53.44 50.59 81.06
CA ARG A 38 -54.43 49.50 81.24
C ARG A 38 -53.89 48.18 80.68
N VAL A 39 -54.24 47.05 81.30
CA VAL A 39 -53.86 45.68 80.87
C VAL A 39 -54.12 45.41 79.38
N GLY A 40 -55.21 45.94 78.82
CA GLY A 40 -55.61 45.73 77.42
C GLY A 40 -55.11 46.78 76.43
N CYS A 41 -54.22 47.70 76.82
CA CYS A 41 -53.82 48.80 75.94
C CYS A 41 -52.79 48.38 74.88
N ASN A 42 -52.73 49.17 73.81
CA ASN A 42 -51.81 48.96 72.69
C ASN A 42 -50.44 49.64 72.86
N ALA A 43 -50.16 50.23 74.04
CA ALA A 43 -48.86 50.82 74.32
C ALA A 43 -47.78 49.75 74.16
N GLU A 44 -46.74 50.08 73.39
CA GLU A 44 -45.57 49.21 73.23
C GLU A 44 -44.54 49.63 74.27
N VAL A 45 -44.16 48.67 75.11
CA VAL A 45 -43.26 48.86 76.25
C VAL A 45 -42.24 47.73 76.26
N TRP A 46 -41.11 47.99 76.89
CA TRP A 46 -40.07 47.01 77.13
C TRP A 46 -40.40 46.14 78.35
N TRP A 47 -40.15 44.86 78.20
CA TRP A 47 -40.34 43.84 79.22
C TRP A 47 -39.02 43.14 79.52
N LEU A 48 -38.84 42.67 80.74
CA LEU A 48 -37.71 41.86 81.20
C LEU A 48 -38.23 40.52 81.73
N CYS A 49 -37.79 39.42 81.14
CA CYS A 49 -38.32 38.10 81.48
C CYS A 49 -37.72 37.64 82.80
N ALA A 50 -38.55 37.39 83.81
CA ALA A 50 -38.09 36.86 85.09
C ALA A 50 -37.41 35.48 84.97
N THR A 51 -37.74 34.67 83.96
CA THR A 51 -37.20 33.30 83.80
C THR A 51 -35.83 33.25 83.12
N CYS A 52 -35.60 34.08 82.10
CA CYS A 52 -34.39 33.98 81.26
C CYS A 52 -33.63 35.30 81.10
N GLY A 53 -34.09 36.39 81.74
CA GLY A 53 -33.49 37.71 81.62
C GLY A 53 -33.61 38.36 80.25
N HIS A 54 -34.35 37.76 79.31
CA HIS A 54 -34.51 38.34 77.97
C HIS A 54 -35.28 39.66 78.04
N GLU A 55 -34.75 40.69 77.40
CA GLU A 55 -35.40 42.00 77.23
C GLU A 55 -36.07 42.05 75.85
N TRP A 56 -37.35 42.41 75.77
CA TRP A 56 -38.03 42.55 74.48
C TRP A 56 -39.11 43.65 74.49
N PRO A 57 -39.30 44.39 73.38
CA PRO A 57 -40.42 45.31 73.23
C PRO A 57 -41.69 44.53 72.86
N ASN A 58 -42.81 44.84 73.51
CA ASN A 58 -44.11 44.28 73.11
C ASN A 58 -45.27 45.13 73.62
N LYS A 59 -46.44 44.95 72.99
CA LYS A 59 -47.65 45.65 73.40
C LYS A 59 -48.19 45.11 74.72
N VAL A 60 -48.67 46.01 75.60
CA VAL A 60 -49.22 45.67 76.91
C VAL A 60 -50.33 44.62 76.82
N TYR A 61 -51.30 44.76 75.90
CA TYR A 61 -52.34 43.75 75.72
C TYR A 61 -51.81 42.36 75.33
N LYS A 62 -50.69 42.27 74.61
CA LYS A 62 -50.12 40.98 74.21
C LYS A 62 -49.57 40.22 75.41
N ARG A 63 -49.05 40.92 76.42
CA ARG A 63 -48.62 40.34 77.70
C ARG A 63 -49.78 40.14 78.67
N GLY A 64 -50.56 41.19 78.89
CA GLY A 64 -51.64 41.25 79.87
C GLY A 64 -52.83 40.34 79.51
N THR A 65 -53.55 40.64 78.43
CA THR A 65 -54.77 39.88 78.09
C THR A 65 -54.53 38.66 77.21
N ALA A 66 -53.55 38.69 76.29
CA ALA A 66 -53.30 37.59 75.37
C ALA A 66 -52.30 36.54 75.90
N GLY A 67 -51.70 36.75 77.08
CA GLY A 67 -50.81 35.79 77.75
C GLY A 67 -49.55 35.40 76.96
N ARG A 68 -49.09 36.23 76.01
CA ARG A 68 -47.92 35.90 75.17
C ARG A 68 -46.62 36.17 75.89
N GLY A 69 -46.11 35.12 76.55
CA GLY A 69 -44.82 35.07 77.24
C GLY A 69 -43.57 35.40 76.40
N CYS A 70 -42.41 35.33 77.07
CA CYS A 70 -41.10 35.64 76.48
C CYS A 70 -40.87 34.76 75.23
N PRO A 71 -40.47 35.32 74.06
CA PRO A 71 -40.36 34.54 72.83
C PRO A 71 -39.36 33.37 72.92
N PRO A 72 -38.13 33.54 73.44
CA PRO A 72 -37.22 32.41 73.73
C PRO A 72 -37.84 31.31 74.60
N CYS A 73 -38.46 31.65 75.74
CA CYS A 73 -39.11 30.68 76.62
C CYS A 73 -40.28 29.97 75.93
N GLY A 74 -41.04 30.69 75.11
CA GLY A 74 -42.13 30.14 74.32
C GLY A 74 -41.64 29.16 73.25
N ILE A 75 -40.50 29.44 72.61
CA ILE A 75 -39.83 28.52 71.67
C ILE A 75 -39.34 27.28 72.42
N ALA A 76 -38.59 27.45 73.51
CA ALA A 76 -38.05 26.34 74.31
C ALA A 76 -39.17 25.39 74.78
N ARG A 77 -40.28 25.92 75.28
CA ARG A 77 -41.45 25.13 75.68
C ARG A 77 -42.07 24.35 74.51
N ARG A 78 -42.21 24.98 73.34
CA ARG A 78 -42.73 24.29 72.13
C ARG A 78 -41.78 23.20 71.66
N THR A 79 -40.48 23.46 71.63
CA THR A 79 -39.45 22.49 71.25
C THR A 79 -39.45 21.29 72.20
N ALA A 80 -39.53 21.51 73.51
CA ALA A 80 -39.64 20.46 74.51
C ALA A 80 -40.93 19.63 74.34
N ALA A 81 -42.08 20.28 74.12
CA ALA A 81 -43.35 19.60 73.86
C ALA A 81 -43.38 18.84 72.52
N GLN A 82 -42.51 19.20 71.57
CA GLN A 82 -42.36 18.54 70.27
C GLN A 82 -41.26 17.47 70.26
N ALA A 83 -40.43 17.39 71.30
CA ALA A 83 -39.27 16.50 71.36
C ALA A 83 -39.64 15.02 71.32
N GLN A 84 -40.78 14.65 71.90
CA GLN A 84 -41.31 13.29 71.87
C GLN A 84 -42.58 13.22 70.99
N PRO A 85 -42.78 12.13 70.21
CA PRO A 85 -44.02 11.88 69.49
C PRO A 85 -45.16 11.62 70.49
N ARG A 86 -46.37 12.10 70.15
CA ARG A 86 -47.59 11.69 70.88
C ARG A 86 -47.96 10.25 70.48
N PRO A 87 -48.76 9.53 71.28
CA PRO A 87 -49.31 8.23 70.87
C PRO A 87 -49.95 8.32 69.47
N GLY A 88 -49.55 7.45 68.55
CA GLY A 88 -50.03 7.45 67.16
C GLY A 88 -49.27 8.35 66.19
N GLU A 89 -48.33 9.20 66.65
CA GLU A 89 -47.52 10.08 65.79
C GLU A 89 -46.12 9.52 65.51
N SER A 90 -45.69 8.49 66.23
CA SER A 90 -44.38 7.86 66.06
C SER A 90 -44.27 7.17 64.70
N LEU A 91 -43.05 6.92 64.23
CA LEU A 91 -42.84 6.20 62.97
C LEU A 91 -43.35 4.76 63.07
N THR A 92 -43.18 4.12 64.23
CA THR A 92 -43.70 2.77 64.51
C THR A 92 -45.22 2.73 64.38
N ASP A 93 -45.93 3.69 64.97
CA ASP A 93 -47.39 3.70 64.99
C ASP A 93 -47.99 4.11 63.63
N ALA A 94 -47.45 5.18 63.04
CA ALA A 94 -48.04 5.79 61.85
C ALA A 94 -47.61 5.10 60.53
N ALA A 95 -46.48 4.39 60.52
CA ALA A 95 -45.97 3.71 59.32
C ALA A 95 -45.15 2.43 59.66
N PRO A 96 -45.79 1.38 60.20
CA PRO A 96 -45.10 0.19 60.72
C PRO A 96 -44.26 -0.53 59.66
N ALA A 97 -44.72 -0.60 58.41
CA ALA A 97 -43.95 -1.20 57.31
C ALA A 97 -42.66 -0.44 56.98
N ILE A 98 -42.66 0.89 57.16
CA ILE A 98 -41.48 1.73 56.98
C ILE A 98 -40.56 1.62 58.19
N ALA A 99 -41.12 1.58 59.40
CA ALA A 99 -40.36 1.34 60.64
C ALA A 99 -39.60 0.00 60.60
N ALA A 100 -40.16 -1.03 59.96
CA ALA A 100 -39.50 -2.32 59.77
C ALA A 100 -38.22 -2.24 58.89
N GLU A 101 -38.06 -1.19 58.09
CA GLU A 101 -36.84 -0.92 57.32
C GLU A 101 -35.82 -0.06 58.09
N TRP A 102 -36.05 0.24 59.37
CA TRP A 102 -35.08 0.95 60.20
C TRP A 102 -33.79 0.13 60.35
N HIS A 103 -32.64 0.77 60.23
CA HIS A 103 -31.38 0.03 60.35
C HIS A 103 -31.17 -0.45 61.80
N PRO A 104 -30.85 -1.74 62.02
CA PRO A 104 -30.80 -2.32 63.38
C PRO A 104 -29.70 -1.74 64.27
N THR A 105 -28.59 -1.25 63.70
CA THR A 105 -27.40 -0.85 64.49
C THR A 105 -26.82 0.53 64.17
N LEU A 106 -27.27 1.22 63.11
CA LEU A 106 -26.62 2.46 62.62
C LEU A 106 -27.29 3.74 63.12
N ASN A 107 -28.39 3.62 63.87
CA ASN A 107 -29.11 4.76 64.43
C ASN A 107 -28.77 5.02 65.91
N GLY A 108 -27.77 4.32 66.46
CA GLY A 108 -27.42 4.40 67.88
C GLY A 108 -28.61 4.03 68.76
N GLU A 109 -28.91 4.86 69.76
CA GLU A 109 -30.04 4.69 70.67
C GLU A 109 -31.38 5.17 70.09
N LEU A 110 -31.37 5.83 68.92
CA LEU A 110 -32.58 6.38 68.32
C LEU A 110 -33.43 5.27 67.72
N THR A 111 -34.63 5.09 68.27
CA THR A 111 -35.59 4.08 67.81
C THR A 111 -36.73 4.71 66.98
N PRO A 112 -37.42 3.92 66.14
CA PRO A 112 -38.57 4.38 65.36
C PRO A 112 -39.73 4.96 66.21
N ASP A 113 -39.93 4.48 67.43
CA ASP A 113 -40.97 4.97 68.35
C ASP A 113 -40.66 6.35 68.93
N GLN A 114 -39.39 6.77 68.92
CA GLN A 114 -38.93 8.07 69.45
C GLN A 114 -38.96 9.20 68.40
N VAL A 115 -39.30 8.90 67.14
CA VAL A 115 -39.33 9.89 66.06
C VAL A 115 -40.71 10.01 65.45
N ARG A 116 -41.18 11.24 65.24
CA ARG A 116 -42.43 11.50 64.52
C ARG A 116 -42.28 11.09 63.06
N VAL A 117 -43.33 10.52 62.46
CA VAL A 117 -43.36 10.13 61.02
C VAL A 117 -43.04 11.30 60.07
N GLY A 118 -43.34 12.55 60.48
CA GLY A 118 -43.03 13.78 59.75
C GLY A 118 -41.69 14.43 60.10
N SER A 119 -40.83 13.76 60.86
CA SER A 119 -39.56 14.31 61.35
C SER A 119 -38.54 14.54 60.21
N GLY A 120 -37.85 15.68 60.25
CA GLY A 120 -36.72 15.95 59.36
C GLY A 120 -35.41 15.28 59.76
N LYS A 121 -35.37 14.54 60.89
CA LYS A 121 -34.17 13.83 61.36
C LYS A 121 -33.70 12.81 60.33
N LEU A 122 -32.39 12.74 60.10
CA LEU A 122 -31.78 11.69 59.28
C LEU A 122 -31.70 10.39 60.08
N ALA A 123 -32.05 9.29 59.42
CA ALA A 123 -31.91 7.94 59.95
C ALA A 123 -31.31 7.03 58.87
N TRP A 124 -30.63 5.98 59.31
CA TRP A 124 -30.18 4.87 58.50
C TRP A 124 -31.30 3.85 58.32
N TRP A 125 -31.42 3.34 57.10
CA TRP A 125 -32.43 2.39 56.67
C TRP A 125 -31.79 1.19 56.00
N LYS A 126 -32.45 0.03 56.07
CA LYS A 126 -32.04 -1.20 55.39
C LYS A 126 -33.21 -1.77 54.60
N CYS A 127 -33.00 -1.95 53.30
CA CYS A 127 -34.08 -2.36 52.40
C CYS A 127 -34.39 -3.84 52.63
N ALA A 128 -35.64 -4.18 52.96
CA ALA A 128 -36.05 -5.56 53.13
C ALA A 128 -35.90 -6.42 51.86
N GLN A 129 -35.96 -5.82 50.67
CA GLN A 129 -35.91 -6.54 49.40
C GLN A 129 -34.49 -6.86 48.92
N CYS A 130 -33.55 -5.92 49.06
CA CYS A 130 -32.21 -6.05 48.48
C CYS A 130 -31.08 -5.87 49.49
N GLY A 131 -31.39 -5.66 50.77
CA GLY A 131 -30.44 -5.43 51.85
C GLY A 131 -29.66 -4.13 51.77
N TYR A 132 -29.94 -3.27 50.79
CA TYR A 132 -29.21 -2.01 50.61
C TYR A 132 -29.44 -1.06 51.79
N GLU A 133 -28.36 -0.46 52.27
CA GLU A 133 -28.33 0.41 53.44
C GLU A 133 -28.12 1.86 53.00
N TRP A 134 -28.93 2.79 53.52
CA TRP A 134 -28.82 4.21 53.15
C TRP A 134 -29.34 5.14 54.23
N GLN A 135 -28.85 6.38 54.22
CA GLN A 135 -29.31 7.44 55.12
C GLN A 135 -30.27 8.39 54.41
N THR A 136 -31.40 8.70 55.03
CA THR A 136 -32.33 9.76 54.56
C THR A 136 -33.23 10.23 55.70
N ALA A 137 -33.88 11.38 55.52
CA ALA A 137 -34.81 11.94 56.50
C ALA A 137 -36.05 11.06 56.69
N VAL A 138 -36.51 10.95 57.95
CA VAL A 138 -37.70 10.17 58.34
C VAL A 138 -38.94 10.59 57.56
N ASN A 139 -39.16 11.90 57.37
CA ASN A 139 -40.32 12.40 56.64
C ASN A 139 -40.38 11.99 55.17
N LYS A 140 -39.23 11.82 54.49
CA LYS A 140 -39.15 11.37 53.09
C LYS A 140 -39.64 9.93 52.96
N ARG A 141 -39.31 9.08 53.95
CA ARG A 141 -39.75 7.68 54.03
C ARG A 141 -41.17 7.55 54.55
N GLY A 142 -41.46 8.14 55.71
CA GLY A 142 -42.70 7.98 56.45
C GLY A 142 -43.91 8.65 55.82
N ARG A 143 -43.80 9.92 55.42
CA ARG A 143 -44.88 10.65 54.71
C ARG A 143 -44.73 10.60 53.19
N GLY A 144 -43.49 10.73 52.71
CA GLY A 144 -43.20 10.80 51.27
C GLY A 144 -43.22 9.46 50.54
N GLY A 145 -43.20 8.32 51.26
CA GLY A 145 -43.24 6.98 50.66
C GLY A 145 -42.05 6.66 49.77
N SER A 146 -40.94 7.40 49.84
CA SER A 146 -39.76 7.13 49.01
C SER A 146 -39.16 5.78 49.41
N GLY A 147 -39.12 4.82 48.48
CA GLY A 147 -38.52 3.50 48.70
C GLY A 147 -37.01 3.45 48.48
N CYS A 148 -36.45 2.23 48.49
CA CYS A 148 -35.04 2.01 48.19
C CYS A 148 -34.68 2.44 46.76
N HIS A 149 -33.71 3.34 46.62
CA HIS A 149 -33.29 3.83 45.31
C HIS A 149 -32.68 2.72 44.45
N LYS A 150 -31.94 1.76 45.05
CA LYS A 150 -31.34 0.64 44.32
C LYS A 150 -32.41 -0.25 43.68
N CYS A 151 -33.48 -0.59 44.41
CA CYS A 151 -34.63 -1.31 43.87
C CYS A 151 -35.35 -0.48 42.78
N ALA A 152 -35.53 0.82 42.99
CA ALA A 152 -36.17 1.69 42.00
C ALA A 152 -35.37 1.77 40.69
N VAL A 153 -34.04 1.86 40.76
CA VAL A 153 -33.14 1.82 39.61
C VAL A 153 -33.22 0.47 38.91
N ALA A 154 -33.15 -0.64 39.66
CA ALA A 154 -33.27 -2.00 39.10
C ALA A 154 -34.60 -2.19 38.36
N ARG A 155 -35.73 -1.80 38.98
CA ARG A 155 -37.06 -1.86 38.36
C ARG A 155 -37.13 -1.03 37.07
N ARG A 156 -36.58 0.19 37.09
CA ARG A 156 -36.53 1.04 35.90
C ARG A 156 -35.65 0.46 34.81
N ALA A 157 -34.54 -0.20 35.16
CA ALA A 157 -33.68 -0.88 34.21
C ALA A 157 -34.43 -2.03 33.52
N THR A 158 -35.11 -2.89 34.28
CA THR A 158 -35.97 -3.96 33.73
C THR A 158 -37.06 -3.40 32.81
N LEU A 159 -37.79 -2.38 33.27
CA LEU A 159 -38.81 -1.71 32.46
C LEU A 159 -38.25 -1.01 31.21
N ARG A 160 -36.96 -0.67 31.17
CA ARG A 160 -36.29 -0.10 30.00
C ARG A 160 -35.71 -1.17 29.06
N SER A 161 -35.40 -2.36 29.57
CA SER A 161 -34.89 -3.46 28.76
C SER A 161 -36.01 -4.30 28.12
N THR A 162 -37.13 -4.50 28.81
CA THR A 162 -38.22 -5.37 28.35
C THR A 162 -39.07 -4.66 27.29
N PRO A 163 -39.25 -5.21 26.07
CA PRO A 163 -40.11 -4.60 25.05
C PRO A 163 -41.56 -4.45 25.52
N LYS A 164 -42.25 -3.41 25.02
CA LYS A 164 -43.70 -3.30 25.24
C LYS A 164 -44.39 -4.41 24.41
N PRO A 165 -45.57 -4.90 24.82
CA PRO A 165 -46.34 -5.84 24.00
C PRO A 165 -46.49 -5.33 22.56
N GLY A 166 -46.14 -6.16 21.56
CA GLY A 166 -46.17 -5.80 20.13
C GLY A 166 -45.02 -4.92 19.62
N HIS A 167 -44.05 -4.57 20.46
CA HIS A 167 -42.93 -3.65 20.12
C HIS A 167 -41.55 -4.26 20.41
N SER A 168 -41.42 -5.58 20.21
CA SER A 168 -40.10 -6.22 20.22
C SER A 168 -39.41 -6.02 18.87
N PHE A 169 -38.12 -6.36 18.81
CA PHE A 169 -37.37 -6.33 17.55
C PHE A 169 -38.01 -7.22 16.48
N ALA A 170 -38.45 -8.43 16.83
CA ALA A 170 -39.13 -9.34 15.90
C ALA A 170 -40.44 -8.77 15.33
N HIS A 171 -41.22 -8.01 16.13
CA HIS A 171 -42.47 -7.42 15.66
C HIS A 171 -42.23 -6.27 14.67
N GLU A 172 -41.25 -5.40 14.95
CA GLU A 172 -41.01 -4.22 14.11
C GLU A 172 -40.06 -4.48 12.93
N PHE A 173 -39.19 -5.51 13.04
CA PHE A 173 -38.15 -5.83 12.06
C PHE A 173 -38.12 -7.36 11.77
N PRO A 174 -39.19 -7.93 11.18
CA PRO A 174 -39.31 -9.38 10.98
C PRO A 174 -38.23 -9.94 10.04
N GLU A 175 -37.88 -9.24 8.96
CA GLU A 175 -36.84 -9.67 8.01
C GLU A 175 -35.45 -9.71 8.69
N PRO A 176 -34.97 -8.64 9.38
CA PRO A 176 -33.76 -8.75 10.19
C PRO A 176 -33.82 -9.80 11.31
N ALA A 177 -34.99 -10.02 11.92
CA ALA A 177 -35.16 -10.99 12.99
C ALA A 177 -35.08 -12.44 12.49
N ALA A 178 -35.36 -12.70 11.21
CA ALA A 178 -35.12 -14.00 10.59
C ALA A 178 -33.61 -14.36 10.56
N GLU A 179 -32.73 -13.36 10.61
CA GLU A 179 -31.28 -13.54 10.73
C GLU A 179 -30.82 -13.68 12.19
N TRP A 180 -31.73 -13.86 13.17
CA TRP A 180 -31.33 -14.08 14.56
C TRP A 180 -30.60 -15.42 14.68
N HIS A 181 -29.44 -15.43 15.35
CA HIS A 181 -28.66 -16.65 15.45
C HIS A 181 -29.38 -17.72 16.32
N PRO A 182 -29.51 -18.98 15.85
CA PRO A 182 -30.33 -20.00 16.51
C PRO A 182 -29.78 -20.50 17.87
N THR A 183 -28.45 -20.48 18.07
CA THR A 183 -27.82 -21.05 19.29
C THR A 183 -26.96 -20.07 20.10
N LEU A 184 -26.26 -19.12 19.47
CA LEU A 184 -25.29 -18.24 20.14
C LEU A 184 -25.92 -17.15 21.05
N ASN A 185 -27.24 -16.99 21.04
CA ASN A 185 -27.94 -16.05 21.91
C ASN A 185 -28.53 -16.69 23.18
N GLY A 186 -28.30 -17.99 23.40
CA GLY A 186 -28.91 -18.74 24.49
C GLY A 186 -30.45 -18.72 24.37
N GLU A 187 -31.14 -18.49 25.49
CA GLU A 187 -32.61 -18.40 25.52
C GLU A 187 -33.16 -17.06 24.99
N LEU A 188 -32.30 -16.08 24.70
CA LEU A 188 -32.74 -14.76 24.26
C LEU A 188 -33.24 -14.82 22.81
N THR A 189 -34.50 -14.48 22.61
CA THR A 189 -35.11 -14.38 21.27
C THR A 189 -35.22 -12.92 20.81
N ALA A 190 -35.47 -12.74 19.52
CA ALA A 190 -35.81 -11.42 18.95
C ALA A 190 -37.12 -10.84 19.52
N PHE A 191 -37.94 -11.64 20.23
CA PHE A 191 -39.14 -11.19 20.93
C PHE A 191 -38.85 -10.58 22.31
N ASP A 192 -37.68 -10.86 22.88
CA ASP A 192 -37.31 -10.43 24.24
C ASP A 192 -36.57 -9.09 24.27
N VAL A 193 -36.19 -8.56 23.10
CA VAL A 193 -35.39 -7.35 22.98
C VAL A 193 -36.16 -6.23 22.28
N ARG A 194 -35.87 -4.99 22.68
CA ARG A 194 -36.33 -3.78 22.02
C ARG A 194 -35.49 -3.47 20.78
N PRO A 195 -36.05 -2.79 19.76
CA PRO A 195 -35.26 -2.32 18.63
C PRO A 195 -34.09 -1.41 19.00
N ALA A 196 -34.29 -0.46 19.90
CA ALA A 196 -33.23 0.43 20.37
C ALA A 196 -32.24 -0.23 21.37
N SER A 197 -32.31 -1.55 21.58
CA SER A 197 -31.40 -2.25 22.50
C SER A 197 -29.96 -2.16 22.01
N GLN A 198 -29.05 -1.77 22.92
CA GLN A 198 -27.61 -1.77 22.69
C GLN A 198 -26.94 -3.09 23.09
N LYS A 199 -27.71 -4.07 23.59
CA LYS A 199 -27.19 -5.41 23.89
C LYS A 199 -26.77 -6.05 22.56
N ARG A 200 -25.49 -6.41 22.46
CA ARG A 200 -25.00 -7.11 21.27
C ARG A 200 -25.49 -8.56 21.28
N VAL A 201 -25.95 -9.00 20.12
CA VAL A 201 -26.48 -10.35 19.89
C VAL A 201 -25.86 -10.88 18.60
N TRP A 202 -25.88 -12.21 18.46
CA TRP A 202 -25.39 -12.89 17.27
C TRP A 202 -26.47 -12.97 16.20
N TRP A 203 -26.06 -12.78 14.96
CA TRP A 203 -26.88 -12.89 13.76
C TRP A 203 -26.26 -13.92 12.82
N LEU A 204 -27.08 -14.55 11.99
CA LEU A 204 -26.69 -15.51 10.97
C LEU A 204 -27.42 -15.16 9.67
N CYS A 205 -26.68 -14.79 8.63
CA CYS A 205 -27.28 -14.46 7.33
C CYS A 205 -27.49 -15.73 6.51
N THR A 206 -28.23 -15.61 5.41
CA THR A 206 -28.49 -16.71 4.47
C THR A 206 -27.24 -17.28 3.81
N ALA A 207 -26.14 -16.52 3.75
CA ALA A 207 -24.85 -16.99 3.26
C ALA A 207 -24.03 -17.76 4.33
N GLY A 208 -24.55 -17.91 5.55
CA GLY A 208 -23.90 -18.64 6.63
C GLY A 208 -22.89 -17.82 7.45
N HIS A 209 -22.75 -16.52 7.20
CA HIS A 209 -21.87 -15.67 8.01
C HIS A 209 -22.53 -15.30 9.32
N GLU A 210 -21.75 -15.37 10.40
CA GLU A 210 -22.15 -15.01 11.75
C GLU A 210 -21.51 -13.69 12.14
N TRP A 211 -22.28 -12.76 12.71
CA TRP A 211 -21.72 -11.52 13.24
C TRP A 211 -22.43 -11.07 14.50
N ASN A 212 -21.72 -10.32 15.34
CA ASN A 212 -22.19 -9.89 16.64
C ASN A 212 -22.42 -8.38 16.64
N VAL A 213 -23.67 -7.93 16.69
CA VAL A 213 -24.03 -6.50 16.69
C VAL A 213 -25.34 -6.27 17.43
N SER A 214 -25.63 -5.03 17.86
CA SER A 214 -26.86 -4.71 18.57
C SER A 214 -28.08 -4.58 17.64
N PRO A 215 -29.30 -4.87 18.12
CA PRO A 215 -30.55 -4.58 17.39
C PRO A 215 -30.66 -3.11 16.94
N ALA A 216 -30.19 -2.16 17.76
CA ALA A 216 -30.21 -0.74 17.43
C ALA A 216 -29.39 -0.40 16.18
N ASN A 217 -28.30 -1.12 15.95
CA ASN A 217 -27.46 -0.96 14.76
C ASN A 217 -28.08 -1.64 13.53
N ARG A 218 -28.68 -2.82 13.71
CA ARG A 218 -29.43 -3.51 12.65
C ARG A 218 -30.56 -2.63 12.12
N GLN A 219 -31.31 -1.98 13.01
CA GLN A 219 -32.33 -1.01 12.66
C GLN A 219 -31.77 0.17 11.84
N ARG A 220 -30.54 0.62 12.11
CA ARG A 220 -29.87 1.69 11.34
C ARG A 220 -29.31 1.24 9.99
N GLY A 221 -29.56 0.00 9.58
CA GLY A 221 -29.16 -0.55 8.29
C GLY A 221 -27.83 -1.29 8.29
N GLU A 222 -27.24 -1.57 9.45
CA GLU A 222 -26.03 -2.41 9.53
C GLU A 222 -26.37 -3.84 9.09
N GLN A 223 -25.70 -4.33 8.04
CA GLN A 223 -25.88 -5.68 7.47
C GLN A 223 -24.70 -6.59 7.82
N CYS A 224 -24.76 -7.86 7.40
CA CYS A 224 -23.64 -8.78 7.45
C CYS A 224 -22.36 -8.13 6.85
N PRO A 225 -21.27 -8.01 7.64
CA PRO A 225 -20.03 -7.37 7.18
C PRO A 225 -19.42 -8.05 5.95
N ASP A 226 -19.36 -9.38 5.92
CA ASP A 226 -18.77 -10.15 4.82
C ASP A 226 -19.57 -9.97 3.52
N CYS A 227 -20.89 -10.04 3.60
CA CYS A 227 -21.77 -9.79 2.45
C CYS A 227 -21.67 -8.34 1.97
N ASP A 228 -21.57 -7.37 2.87
CA ASP A 228 -21.42 -5.97 2.50
C ASP A 228 -20.05 -5.69 1.85
N GLU A 229 -18.97 -6.29 2.38
CA GLU A 229 -17.65 -6.22 1.78
C GLU A 229 -17.64 -6.85 0.38
N ALA A 230 -18.23 -8.04 0.21
CA ALA A 230 -18.35 -8.70 -1.09
C ALA A 230 -19.11 -7.82 -2.09
N ARG A 231 -20.25 -7.24 -1.68
CA ARG A 231 -21.04 -6.32 -2.51
C ARG A 231 -20.26 -5.06 -2.91
N ARG A 232 -19.53 -4.47 -1.96
CA ARG A 232 -18.65 -3.30 -2.24
C ARG A 232 -17.50 -3.67 -3.17
N ALA A 233 -16.92 -4.86 -3.02
CA ALA A 233 -15.86 -5.35 -3.89
C ALA A 233 -16.37 -5.55 -5.33
N ILE A 234 -17.56 -6.13 -5.50
CA ILE A 234 -18.23 -6.25 -6.80
C ILE A 234 -18.46 -4.86 -7.40
N ALA A 235 -19.09 -3.93 -6.66
CA ALA A 235 -19.36 -2.58 -7.15
C ALA A 235 -18.10 -1.81 -7.56
N LYS A 236 -16.96 -2.03 -6.87
CA LYS A 236 -15.65 -1.47 -7.26
C LYS A 236 -15.05 -2.16 -8.48
N ALA A 237 -15.26 -3.46 -8.64
CA ALA A 237 -14.75 -4.24 -9.75
C ALA A 237 -15.54 -3.99 -11.05
N THR A 238 -16.83 -3.70 -10.94
CA THR A 238 -17.72 -3.38 -12.06
C THR A 238 -17.42 -1.98 -12.60
N PRO A 239 -17.18 -1.82 -13.92
CA PRO A 239 -16.97 -0.51 -14.52
C PRO A 239 -18.26 0.32 -14.53
N LYS A 240 -18.13 1.64 -14.35
CA LYS A 240 -19.23 2.58 -14.59
C LYS A 240 -19.54 2.62 -16.10
N PRO A 241 -20.77 2.99 -16.50
CA PRO A 241 -21.10 3.17 -17.91
C PRO A 241 -20.10 4.08 -18.64
N GLY A 242 -19.59 3.64 -19.79
CA GLY A 242 -18.59 4.36 -20.60
C GLY A 242 -17.16 4.36 -20.03
N ARG A 243 -16.88 3.54 -19.01
CA ARG A 243 -15.57 3.46 -18.35
C ARG A 243 -14.97 2.06 -18.38
N SER A 244 -15.57 1.12 -19.10
CA SER A 244 -15.04 -0.23 -19.22
C SER A 244 -13.72 -0.27 -19.98
N LEU A 245 -13.02 -1.41 -19.93
CA LEU A 245 -11.85 -1.66 -20.76
C LEU A 245 -12.19 -1.57 -22.25
N ALA A 246 -13.38 -2.05 -22.66
CA ALA A 246 -13.84 -1.93 -24.03
C ALA A 246 -14.07 -0.47 -24.46
N ASP A 247 -14.64 0.37 -23.57
CA ASP A 247 -14.93 1.77 -23.88
C ASP A 247 -13.68 2.64 -23.93
N LEU A 248 -12.78 2.50 -22.96
CA LEU A 248 -11.62 3.38 -22.80
C LEU A 248 -10.37 2.89 -23.55
N CYS A 249 -10.27 1.58 -23.81
CA CYS A 249 -9.08 0.96 -24.39
C CYS A 249 -9.43 -0.11 -25.42
N PRO A 250 -10.15 0.22 -26.52
CA PRO A 250 -10.67 -0.74 -27.49
C PRO A 250 -9.57 -1.62 -28.13
N ALA A 251 -8.37 -1.08 -28.38
CA ALA A 251 -7.25 -1.85 -28.91
C ALA A 251 -6.74 -2.93 -27.92
N VAL A 252 -6.74 -2.64 -26.62
CA VAL A 252 -6.35 -3.60 -25.58
C VAL A 252 -7.46 -4.65 -25.40
N ALA A 253 -8.72 -4.21 -25.45
CA ALA A 253 -9.90 -5.08 -25.38
C ALA A 253 -9.99 -6.05 -26.57
N ALA A 254 -9.52 -5.67 -27.76
CA ALA A 254 -9.46 -6.55 -28.93
C ALA A 254 -8.54 -7.77 -28.74
N GLU A 255 -7.57 -7.70 -27.81
CA GLU A 255 -6.71 -8.82 -27.43
C GLU A 255 -7.28 -9.63 -26.25
N TRP A 256 -8.53 -9.37 -25.82
CA TRP A 256 -9.20 -10.20 -24.80
C TRP A 256 -9.38 -11.62 -25.31
N HIS A 257 -9.02 -12.62 -24.48
CA HIS A 257 -9.15 -13.99 -24.91
C HIS A 257 -10.64 -14.38 -25.08
N PRO A 258 -11.05 -15.01 -26.19
CA PRO A 258 -12.47 -15.25 -26.52
C PRO A 258 -13.21 -16.16 -25.53
N THR A 259 -12.56 -17.16 -24.95
CA THR A 259 -13.23 -18.16 -24.08
C THR A 259 -12.69 -18.27 -22.65
N LEU A 260 -11.38 -18.10 -22.43
CA LEU A 260 -10.74 -18.33 -21.12
C LEU A 260 -11.13 -17.34 -20.01
N ASN A 261 -11.85 -16.26 -20.34
CA ASN A 261 -12.36 -15.31 -19.34
C ASN A 261 -13.86 -15.47 -19.08
N ALA A 262 -14.52 -16.43 -19.73
CA ALA A 262 -15.95 -16.65 -19.56
C ALA A 262 -16.32 -16.82 -18.07
N PRO A 263 -17.43 -16.21 -17.60
CA PRO A 263 -18.45 -15.50 -18.38
C PRO A 263 -18.15 -14.01 -18.66
N LEU A 264 -16.96 -13.50 -18.34
CA LEU A 264 -16.65 -12.07 -18.41
C LEU A 264 -16.14 -11.64 -19.79
N ALA A 265 -16.67 -10.50 -20.27
CA ALA A 265 -16.17 -9.77 -21.42
C ALA A 265 -15.28 -8.58 -21.00
N ALA A 266 -14.57 -7.99 -21.97
CA ALA A 266 -13.81 -6.76 -21.74
C ALA A 266 -14.71 -5.57 -21.30
N ALA A 267 -16.00 -5.60 -21.64
CA ALA A 267 -16.97 -4.60 -21.20
C ALA A 267 -17.29 -4.69 -19.70
N ASP A 268 -17.01 -5.82 -19.05
CA ASP A 268 -17.32 -6.04 -17.63
C ASP A 268 -16.16 -5.69 -16.69
N VAL A 269 -15.03 -5.23 -17.24
CA VAL A 269 -13.78 -5.07 -16.50
C VAL A 269 -13.24 -3.64 -16.58
N ASN A 270 -12.80 -3.11 -15.45
CA ASN A 270 -12.14 -1.80 -15.39
C ASN A 270 -10.71 -1.85 -15.98
N PRO A 271 -10.25 -0.83 -16.73
CA PRO A 271 -8.88 -0.76 -17.26
C PRO A 271 -7.79 -0.84 -16.18
N GLY A 272 -8.04 -0.30 -15.00
CA GLY A 272 -7.13 -0.32 -13.85
C GLY A 272 -7.19 -1.61 -13.00
N ALA A 273 -7.93 -2.64 -13.45
CA ALA A 273 -8.09 -3.87 -12.68
C ALA A 273 -6.76 -4.58 -12.45
N ARG A 274 -6.54 -5.02 -11.20
CA ARG A 274 -5.33 -5.74 -10.76
C ARG A 274 -5.46 -7.26 -10.87
N LYS A 275 -6.68 -7.78 -11.01
CA LYS A 275 -6.94 -9.21 -11.28
C LYS A 275 -6.37 -9.57 -12.65
N LYS A 276 -5.80 -10.76 -12.76
CA LYS A 276 -5.27 -11.28 -14.02
C LYS A 276 -6.42 -11.83 -14.87
N TYR A 277 -6.34 -11.57 -16.17
CA TYR A 277 -7.22 -12.12 -17.19
C TYR A 277 -6.37 -12.69 -18.31
N TRP A 278 -6.98 -13.55 -19.12
CA TRP A 278 -6.34 -14.16 -20.28
C TRP A 278 -6.46 -13.25 -21.50
N TRP A 279 -5.38 -13.17 -22.25
CA TRP A 279 -5.28 -12.37 -23.46
C TRP A 279 -4.80 -13.27 -24.59
N GLN A 280 -5.23 -12.95 -25.80
CA GLN A 280 -4.80 -13.59 -27.02
C GLN A 280 -4.24 -12.54 -27.97
N CYS A 281 -3.00 -12.74 -28.38
CA CYS A 281 -2.30 -11.77 -29.20
C CYS A 281 -2.91 -11.82 -30.60
N ALA A 282 -3.41 -10.69 -31.11
CA ALA A 282 -3.94 -10.62 -32.47
C ALA A 282 -2.89 -11.00 -33.54
N ALA A 283 -1.60 -10.87 -33.22
CA ALA A 283 -0.48 -11.17 -34.11
C ALA A 283 -0.30 -12.66 -34.42
N ALA A 284 -0.26 -13.46 -33.36
CA ALA A 284 0.35 -14.79 -33.35
C ALA A 284 -0.47 -15.78 -32.52
N GLY A 285 -1.63 -15.35 -32.00
CA GLY A 285 -2.50 -16.17 -31.17
C GLY A 285 -1.91 -16.53 -29.81
N HIS A 286 -0.74 -16.00 -29.43
CA HIS A 286 -0.13 -16.28 -28.13
C HIS A 286 -1.09 -15.97 -27.00
N VAL A 287 -1.26 -16.93 -26.10
CA VAL A 287 -2.14 -16.81 -24.93
C VAL A 287 -1.30 -16.53 -23.70
N TRP A 288 -1.64 -15.48 -22.95
CA TRP A 288 -0.98 -15.17 -21.68
C TRP A 288 -1.94 -14.58 -20.66
N SER A 289 -1.53 -14.64 -19.40
CA SER A 289 -2.28 -14.08 -18.26
C SER A 289 -1.62 -12.81 -17.75
N ALA A 290 -2.35 -11.70 -17.74
CA ALA A 290 -1.87 -10.42 -17.23
C ALA A 290 -3.03 -9.56 -16.68
N PRO A 291 -2.78 -8.64 -15.74
CA PRO A 291 -3.79 -7.70 -15.29
C PRO A 291 -3.93 -6.49 -16.26
N PRO A 292 -5.16 -5.98 -16.50
CA PRO A 292 -5.43 -4.85 -17.40
C PRO A 292 -4.56 -3.61 -17.16
N TYR A 293 -4.31 -3.23 -15.91
CA TYR A 293 -3.52 -2.01 -15.62
C TYR A 293 -2.10 -2.06 -16.20
N LYS A 294 -1.49 -3.25 -16.29
CA LYS A 294 -0.16 -3.39 -16.91
C LYS A 294 -0.22 -3.16 -18.42
N ARG A 295 -1.31 -3.57 -19.06
CA ARG A 295 -1.50 -3.39 -20.49
C ARG A 295 -1.85 -1.95 -20.84
N VAL A 296 -2.70 -1.32 -20.03
CA VAL A 296 -3.20 0.04 -20.26
C VAL A 296 -2.20 1.11 -19.79
N ASP A 297 -1.75 1.05 -18.53
CA ASP A 297 -0.92 2.12 -17.96
C ASP A 297 0.55 1.98 -18.33
N ARG A 298 1.07 0.74 -18.42
CA ARG A 298 2.49 0.47 -18.72
C ARG A 298 2.74 0.12 -20.19
N GLY A 299 1.68 -0.21 -20.95
CA GLY A 299 1.82 -0.64 -22.34
C GLY A 299 2.45 -2.03 -22.49
N ASP A 300 2.38 -2.88 -21.45
CA ASP A 300 2.90 -4.24 -21.49
C ASP A 300 2.07 -5.07 -22.49
N GLY A 301 2.74 -5.62 -23.51
CA GLY A 301 2.14 -6.49 -24.51
C GLY A 301 2.30 -7.98 -24.18
N CYS A 302 2.06 -8.82 -25.18
CA CYS A 302 2.32 -10.24 -25.06
C CYS A 302 3.80 -10.50 -24.67
N PRO A 303 4.08 -11.27 -23.60
CA PRO A 303 5.43 -11.53 -23.12
C PRO A 303 6.23 -12.47 -24.02
N GLN A 304 5.54 -13.35 -24.75
CA GLN A 304 6.17 -14.21 -25.77
C GLN A 304 6.53 -13.43 -27.02
N CYS A 305 5.82 -12.33 -27.23
CA CYS A 305 6.17 -11.30 -28.16
C CYS A 305 7.18 -10.31 -27.55
N ALA A 306 7.74 -10.43 -26.34
CA ALA A 306 8.58 -9.35 -25.80
C ALA A 306 9.83 -9.09 -26.68
N THR A 307 10.17 -7.81 -26.93
CA THR A 307 11.31 -7.40 -27.74
C THR A 307 12.62 -7.81 -27.05
N ILE A 308 13.42 -8.67 -27.70
CA ILE A 308 14.76 -9.04 -27.19
C ILE A 308 15.79 -8.09 -27.77
N GLY A 309 16.39 -7.25 -26.91
CA GLY A 309 17.52 -6.38 -27.26
C GLY A 309 17.17 -4.93 -27.63
N VAL A 310 15.89 -4.56 -27.67
CA VAL A 310 15.42 -3.18 -27.91
C VAL A 310 14.23 -2.88 -26.99
N SER A 311 14.20 -1.69 -26.37
CA SER A 311 13.08 -1.28 -25.50
C SER A 311 11.87 -0.80 -26.30
N ALA A 312 10.66 -1.18 -25.89
CA ALA A 312 9.43 -0.63 -26.48
C ALA A 312 9.35 0.91 -26.32
N ARG A 313 9.93 1.46 -25.25
CA ARG A 313 10.00 2.92 -25.04
C ARG A 313 10.97 3.58 -26.01
N GLN A 314 12.13 2.96 -26.25
CA GLN A 314 13.10 3.40 -27.27
C GLN A 314 12.46 3.43 -28.67
N LEU A 315 11.74 2.36 -29.07
CA LEU A 315 11.04 2.33 -30.36
C LEU A 315 9.98 3.42 -30.45
N ARG A 316 9.15 3.63 -29.42
CA ARG A 316 8.16 4.72 -29.46
C ARG A 316 8.83 6.09 -29.59
N LEU A 317 9.89 6.36 -28.83
CA LEU A 317 10.65 7.60 -28.96
C LEU A 317 11.21 7.76 -30.38
N GLN A 318 11.80 6.70 -30.94
CA GLN A 318 12.37 6.71 -32.29
C GLN A 318 11.35 7.15 -33.35
N TYR A 319 10.15 6.58 -33.32
CA TYR A 319 9.09 6.85 -34.28
C TYR A 319 8.48 8.25 -34.08
N GLU A 320 8.34 8.71 -32.84
CA GLU A 320 7.88 10.08 -32.57
C GLU A 320 8.90 11.14 -33.02
N LEU A 321 10.20 10.89 -32.81
CA LEU A 321 11.26 11.77 -33.32
C LEU A 321 11.27 11.82 -34.85
N ALA A 322 11.05 10.68 -35.51
CA ALA A 322 10.91 10.62 -36.97
C ALA A 322 9.68 11.42 -37.45
N ALA A 323 8.52 11.25 -36.80
CA ALA A 323 7.30 11.98 -37.15
C ALA A 323 7.38 13.48 -36.87
N ALA A 324 8.17 13.89 -35.87
CA ALA A 324 8.51 15.30 -35.64
C ALA A 324 9.43 15.89 -36.71
N GLY A 325 9.95 15.09 -37.65
CA GLY A 325 10.75 15.53 -38.78
C GLY A 325 12.27 15.42 -38.59
N LEU A 326 12.74 14.48 -37.77
CA LEU A 326 14.16 14.08 -37.77
C LEU A 326 14.37 12.93 -38.76
N ALA A 327 15.45 12.96 -39.54
CA ALA A 327 15.85 11.91 -40.49
C ALA A 327 16.40 10.66 -39.79
N VAL A 328 15.56 10.01 -38.97
CA VAL A 328 15.92 8.85 -38.16
C VAL A 328 16.07 7.61 -39.03
N ALA A 329 17.23 6.94 -38.95
CA ALA A 329 17.48 5.68 -39.62
C ALA A 329 17.02 4.48 -38.77
N HIS A 330 15.96 3.80 -39.20
CA HIS A 330 15.50 2.56 -38.56
C HIS A 330 16.45 1.40 -38.93
N GLY A 331 17.13 0.83 -37.92
CA GLY A 331 18.02 -0.33 -38.13
C GLY A 331 19.42 0.01 -38.60
N HIS A 332 19.93 1.20 -38.29
CA HIS A 332 21.29 1.61 -38.64
C HIS A 332 22.35 0.56 -38.23
N PRO A 333 23.34 0.24 -39.09
CA PRO A 333 24.38 -0.72 -38.77
C PRO A 333 25.25 -0.24 -37.60
N PRO A 334 25.94 -1.15 -36.88
CA PRO A 334 26.88 -0.77 -35.83
C PRO A 334 27.97 0.19 -36.35
N ILE A 335 28.20 1.28 -35.61
CA ILE A 335 29.14 2.35 -35.97
C ILE A 335 30.57 1.91 -35.65
N PRO A 336 31.48 1.87 -36.64
CA PRO A 336 32.89 1.55 -36.39
C PRO A 336 33.55 2.62 -35.52
N VAL A 337 34.30 2.17 -34.52
CA VAL A 337 35.01 3.04 -33.57
C VAL A 337 36.40 2.44 -33.27
N PRO A 338 37.44 3.25 -33.03
CA PRO A 338 38.77 2.76 -32.71
C PRO A 338 38.80 1.95 -31.41
N HIS A 339 39.67 0.93 -31.36
CA HIS A 339 40.02 0.19 -30.14
C HIS A 339 38.86 -0.50 -29.39
N ARG A 340 37.68 -0.64 -30.00
CA ARG A 340 36.55 -1.41 -29.45
C ARG A 340 35.70 -2.01 -30.56
N ARG A 341 34.78 -2.90 -30.20
CA ARG A 341 33.78 -3.42 -31.16
C ARG A 341 32.87 -2.28 -31.63
N ALA A 342 32.46 -2.36 -32.90
CA ALA A 342 31.50 -1.41 -33.49
C ALA A 342 30.27 -1.26 -32.57
N VAL A 343 29.86 -0.02 -32.37
CA VAL A 343 28.84 0.35 -31.39
C VAL A 343 27.47 0.33 -32.04
N ARG A 344 26.54 -0.44 -31.48
CA ARG A 344 25.12 -0.35 -31.84
C ARG A 344 24.50 0.75 -31.00
N ALA A 345 24.13 1.85 -31.64
CA ALA A 345 23.44 2.99 -31.05
C ALA A 345 21.91 2.80 -31.12
N ASP A 346 21.19 3.37 -30.15
CA ASP A 346 19.75 3.18 -30.04
C ASP A 346 18.92 3.87 -31.12
N ILE A 347 19.13 5.18 -31.31
CA ILE A 347 18.45 6.00 -32.32
C ILE A 347 19.54 6.80 -33.04
N VAL A 348 19.57 6.70 -34.37
CA VAL A 348 20.61 7.32 -35.20
C VAL A 348 19.97 8.24 -36.23
N VAL A 349 20.48 9.47 -36.33
CA VAL A 349 20.14 10.45 -37.38
C VAL A 349 21.41 10.69 -38.20
N PRO A 350 21.64 9.90 -39.27
CA PRO A 350 22.94 9.84 -39.94
C PRO A 350 23.35 11.15 -40.61
N GLU A 351 22.38 11.86 -41.18
CA GLU A 351 22.60 13.09 -41.95
C GLU A 351 23.30 14.17 -41.13
N VAL A 352 23.03 14.21 -39.83
CA VAL A 352 23.60 15.19 -38.88
C VAL A 352 24.54 14.55 -37.85
N ARG A 353 24.94 13.29 -38.07
CA ARG A 353 25.80 12.49 -37.18
C ARG A 353 25.37 12.55 -35.71
N LEU A 354 24.06 12.44 -35.47
CA LEU A 354 23.46 12.52 -34.14
C LEU A 354 23.01 11.12 -33.68
N ILE A 355 23.24 10.83 -32.41
CA ILE A 355 22.79 9.63 -31.70
C ILE A 355 21.97 10.04 -30.48
N VAL A 356 20.84 9.36 -30.27
CA VAL A 356 20.09 9.41 -29.01
C VAL A 356 20.12 8.03 -28.37
N GLU A 357 20.84 7.89 -27.25
CA GLU A 357 20.86 6.66 -26.44
C GLU A 357 19.74 6.71 -25.39
N TYR A 358 19.01 5.62 -25.19
CA TYR A 358 17.96 5.50 -24.18
C TYR A 358 18.42 4.57 -23.05
N ASP A 359 18.88 5.16 -21.95
CA ASP A 359 19.43 4.44 -20.81
C ASP A 359 18.32 4.06 -19.81
N GLY A 360 17.73 2.88 -20.01
CA GLY A 360 16.76 2.34 -19.06
C GLY A 360 17.44 1.94 -17.74
N VAL A 361 16.85 2.34 -16.60
CA VAL A 361 17.42 2.13 -15.25
C VAL A 361 17.76 0.67 -14.99
N ARG A 362 16.93 -0.25 -15.48
CA ARG A 362 17.10 -1.70 -15.30
C ARG A 362 18.40 -2.24 -15.91
N PHE A 363 18.91 -1.62 -16.96
CA PHE A 363 20.08 -2.10 -17.70
C PHE A 363 21.35 -1.30 -17.41
N HIS A 364 21.21 -0.02 -17.05
CA HIS A 364 22.34 0.92 -16.94
C HIS A 364 22.77 1.24 -15.50
N ALA A 365 22.08 0.73 -14.47
CA ALA A 365 22.36 1.08 -13.06
C ALA A 365 23.80 0.86 -12.57
N THR A 366 24.59 0.03 -13.26
CA THR A 366 25.99 -0.28 -12.88
C THR A 366 26.99 -0.02 -14.02
N LEU A 367 26.57 0.65 -15.10
CA LEU A 367 27.32 0.72 -16.35
C LEU A 367 27.97 2.10 -16.64
N ASP A 368 27.99 3.02 -15.69
CA ASP A 368 28.38 4.43 -15.93
C ASP A 368 29.77 4.58 -16.56
N ARG A 369 30.75 3.76 -16.15
CA ARG A 369 32.08 3.77 -16.77
C ARG A 369 32.01 3.38 -18.24
N ARG A 370 31.31 2.29 -18.55
CA ARG A 370 31.17 1.75 -19.91
C ARG A 370 30.40 2.70 -20.82
N ASP A 371 29.39 3.35 -20.26
CA ASP A 371 28.57 4.36 -20.92
C ASP A 371 29.35 5.62 -21.27
N ARG A 372 30.21 6.11 -20.34
CA ARG A 372 31.16 7.20 -20.62
C ARG A 372 32.15 6.81 -21.71
N GLU A 373 32.72 5.61 -21.64
CA GLU A 373 33.64 5.07 -22.67
C GLU A 373 32.96 4.93 -24.04
N GLN A 374 31.66 4.59 -24.10
CA GLN A 374 30.85 4.56 -25.34
C GLN A 374 30.66 5.95 -25.91
N THR A 375 30.24 6.90 -25.08
CA THR A 375 30.04 8.28 -25.50
C THR A 375 31.34 8.89 -26.03
N ALA A 376 32.46 8.72 -25.30
CA ALA A 376 33.77 9.20 -25.73
C ALA A 376 34.23 8.59 -27.06
N ALA A 377 34.03 7.28 -27.26
CA ALA A 377 34.42 6.61 -28.49
C ALA A 377 33.59 7.05 -29.72
N LEU A 378 32.29 7.31 -29.54
CA LEU A 378 31.42 7.84 -30.59
C LEU A 378 31.78 9.29 -30.93
N ASN A 379 32.02 10.13 -29.91
CA ASN A 379 32.47 11.51 -30.09
C ASN A 379 33.81 11.58 -30.83
N ALA A 380 34.75 10.66 -30.53
CA ALA A 380 36.07 10.62 -31.18
C ALA A 380 36.00 10.35 -32.70
N VAL A 381 34.93 9.71 -33.18
CA VAL A 381 34.68 9.53 -34.62
C VAL A 381 33.63 10.52 -35.16
N GLY A 382 33.41 11.64 -34.45
CA GLY A 382 32.59 12.76 -34.92
C GLY A 382 31.09 12.54 -34.85
N TRP A 383 30.59 11.69 -33.95
CA TRP A 383 29.16 11.60 -33.65
C TRP A 383 28.82 12.41 -32.40
N THR A 384 27.70 13.11 -32.40
CA THR A 384 27.15 13.77 -31.20
C THR A 384 26.19 12.82 -30.49
N VAL A 385 26.34 12.63 -29.19
CA VAL A 385 25.50 11.72 -28.39
C VAL A 385 24.67 12.50 -27.37
N LEU A 386 23.35 12.33 -27.43
CA LEU A 386 22.40 12.73 -26.38
C LEU A 386 21.94 11.49 -25.62
N ARG A 387 22.05 11.48 -24.29
CA ARG A 387 21.59 10.36 -23.46
C ARG A 387 20.27 10.68 -22.74
N VAL A 388 19.25 9.86 -22.95
CA VAL A 388 17.99 9.89 -22.20
C VAL A 388 18.13 8.94 -21.02
N ARG A 389 18.26 9.47 -19.80
CA ARG A 389 18.56 8.70 -18.59
C ARG A 389 17.33 8.59 -17.68
N GLU A 390 16.91 7.37 -17.40
CA GLU A 390 15.82 7.12 -16.45
C GLU A 390 16.29 7.32 -15.00
N LEU A 391 15.48 7.98 -14.17
CA LEU A 391 15.76 8.10 -12.74
C LEU A 391 15.71 6.72 -12.04
N PRO A 392 16.59 6.46 -11.06
CA PRO A 392 17.56 7.38 -10.44
C PRO A 392 18.99 7.24 -11.00
N LEU A 393 19.18 6.95 -12.30
CA LEU A 393 20.53 6.96 -12.89
C LEU A 393 21.18 8.33 -12.68
N HIS A 394 22.48 8.34 -12.37
CA HIS A 394 23.23 9.58 -12.19
C HIS A 394 23.78 10.10 -13.52
N GLY A 395 24.13 11.39 -13.54
CA GLY A 395 24.72 12.05 -14.71
C GLY A 395 26.13 11.55 -15.03
N LEU A 396 26.39 11.35 -16.31
CA LEU A 396 27.67 10.92 -16.84
C LEU A 396 28.55 12.08 -17.29
N GLY A 397 27.95 13.27 -17.46
CA GLY A 397 28.56 14.41 -18.13
C GLY A 397 28.30 14.38 -19.64
N GLY A 398 28.21 15.55 -20.26
CA GLY A 398 27.85 15.71 -21.67
C GLY A 398 26.39 16.14 -21.86
N HIS A 399 25.75 15.70 -22.95
CA HIS A 399 24.37 16.02 -23.26
C HIS A 399 23.42 14.96 -22.71
N GLU A 400 22.58 15.34 -21.75
CA GLU A 400 21.74 14.41 -20.99
C GLU A 400 20.32 14.96 -20.78
N VAL A 401 19.32 14.07 -20.81
CA VAL A 401 17.92 14.35 -20.48
C VAL A 401 17.43 13.34 -19.46
N PHE A 402 16.95 13.80 -18.31
CA PHE A 402 16.41 12.93 -17.27
C PHE A 402 14.90 12.75 -17.37
N VAL A 403 14.46 11.50 -17.23
CA VAL A 403 13.05 11.11 -17.32
C VAL A 403 12.68 10.12 -16.22
N GLU A 404 11.40 10.12 -15.81
CA GLU A 404 10.91 9.08 -14.91
C GLU A 404 10.69 7.77 -15.68
N PRO A 405 10.95 6.58 -15.09
CA PRO A 405 10.70 5.29 -15.75
C PRO A 405 9.25 5.11 -16.25
N THR A 406 8.30 5.75 -15.58
CA THR A 406 6.86 5.72 -15.92
C THR A 406 6.39 6.95 -16.69
N GLU A 407 7.30 7.86 -17.08
CA GLU A 407 6.94 9.08 -17.78
C GLU A 407 6.23 8.78 -19.10
N LYS A 408 5.20 9.57 -19.46
CA LYS A 408 4.48 9.39 -20.72
C LYS A 408 5.43 9.67 -21.89
N ILE A 409 5.36 8.85 -22.95
CA ILE A 409 6.29 8.95 -24.08
C ILE A 409 6.21 10.30 -24.80
N LYS A 410 5.04 10.96 -24.81
CA LYS A 410 4.89 12.32 -25.33
C LYS A 410 5.79 13.31 -24.57
N SER A 411 5.76 13.26 -23.24
CA SER A 411 6.58 14.12 -22.38
C SER A 411 8.08 13.86 -22.59
N VAL A 412 8.47 12.57 -22.69
CA VAL A 412 9.85 12.19 -23.02
C VAL A 412 10.27 12.77 -24.37
N THR A 413 9.45 12.62 -25.41
CA THR A 413 9.75 13.12 -26.76
C THR A 413 9.90 14.64 -26.76
N VAL A 414 9.01 15.36 -26.08
CA VAL A 414 9.08 16.82 -25.92
C VAL A 414 10.40 17.25 -25.25
N LYS A 415 10.82 16.56 -24.18
CA LYS A 415 12.09 16.84 -23.50
C LYS A 415 13.30 16.60 -24.43
N VAL A 416 13.29 15.49 -25.18
CA VAL A 416 14.36 15.16 -26.13
C VAL A 416 14.44 16.18 -27.25
N LEU A 417 13.31 16.51 -27.89
CA LEU A 417 13.26 17.51 -28.96
C LEU A 417 13.76 18.89 -28.49
N ARG A 418 13.39 19.31 -27.27
CA ARG A 418 13.89 20.58 -26.70
C ARG A 418 15.40 20.52 -26.44
N ALA A 419 15.91 19.42 -25.91
CA ALA A 419 17.34 19.25 -25.69
C ALA A 419 18.12 19.26 -27.01
N LEU A 420 17.62 18.56 -28.03
CA LEU A 420 18.19 18.57 -29.38
C LEU A 420 18.17 19.97 -29.99
N ALA A 421 17.06 20.71 -29.90
CA ALA A 421 16.97 22.08 -30.39
C ALA A 421 17.99 23.01 -29.72
N ASN A 422 18.20 22.89 -28.40
CA ASN A 422 19.22 23.65 -27.67
C ASN A 422 20.65 23.30 -28.11
N MET A 423 20.87 22.11 -28.67
CA MET A 423 22.14 21.67 -29.23
C MET A 423 22.29 22.04 -30.72
N GLY A 424 21.31 22.72 -31.32
CA GLY A 424 21.31 23.09 -32.74
C GLY A 424 20.71 22.04 -33.69
N TYR A 425 20.08 20.99 -33.16
CA TYR A 425 19.39 19.96 -33.93
C TYR A 425 17.87 20.16 -33.85
N THR A 426 17.32 20.94 -34.78
CA THR A 426 15.88 21.22 -34.82
C THR A 426 15.16 20.28 -35.79
N ALA A 427 14.13 19.59 -35.31
CA ALA A 427 13.27 18.76 -36.15
C ALA A 427 12.38 19.65 -37.05
N GLU A 428 12.10 19.22 -38.28
CA GLU A 428 11.34 20.02 -39.28
C GLU A 428 10.00 20.52 -38.72
N ARG A 429 9.30 19.68 -37.95
CA ARG A 429 7.97 19.95 -37.39
C ARG A 429 8.02 20.16 -35.88
N PHE A 430 9.12 20.71 -35.36
CA PHE A 430 9.35 20.91 -33.92
C PHE A 430 8.21 21.70 -33.24
N ALA A 431 7.87 22.89 -33.75
CA ALA A 431 6.86 23.76 -33.12
C ALA A 431 5.47 23.08 -33.07
N ASP A 432 5.06 22.51 -34.19
CA ASP A 432 3.81 21.78 -34.33
C ASP A 432 3.72 20.62 -33.34
N TYR A 433 4.75 19.77 -33.29
CA TYR A 433 4.77 18.60 -32.42
C TYR A 433 4.69 18.97 -30.94
N ILE A 434 5.40 20.02 -30.50
CA ILE A 434 5.41 20.46 -29.10
C ILE A 434 4.05 21.03 -28.68
N SER A 435 3.32 21.66 -29.60
CA SER A 435 2.01 22.27 -29.34
C SER A 435 0.86 21.26 -29.26
N ASP A 436 0.96 20.16 -30.01
CA ASP A 436 -0.05 19.11 -30.04
C ASP A 436 0.09 18.18 -28.82
N PRO A 437 -0.94 17.97 -27.98
CA PRO A 437 -0.88 17.05 -26.85
C PRO A 437 -0.81 15.57 -27.26
N GLN A 438 -1.11 15.23 -28.53
CA GLN A 438 -1.17 13.85 -29.01
C GLN A 438 0.18 13.33 -29.53
N LEU A 439 0.29 12.00 -29.58
CA LEU A 439 1.38 11.29 -30.23
C LEU A 439 1.10 11.20 -31.74
N TRP A 440 2.14 11.30 -32.57
CA TRP A 440 1.98 11.34 -34.02
C TRP A 440 2.28 10.01 -34.71
N ALA A 441 3.02 9.11 -34.06
CA ALA A 441 3.49 7.87 -34.64
C ALA A 441 3.18 6.65 -33.76
N GLU A 442 2.15 6.74 -32.90
CA GLU A 442 1.80 5.66 -31.99
C GLU A 442 1.44 4.37 -32.74
N ALA A 443 0.71 4.47 -33.85
CA ALA A 443 0.33 3.32 -34.67
C ALA A 443 1.55 2.66 -35.33
N GLU A 444 2.45 3.45 -35.92
CA GLU A 444 3.68 3.02 -36.58
C GLU A 444 4.65 2.41 -35.56
N ALA A 445 4.81 3.05 -34.40
CA ALA A 445 5.59 2.52 -33.29
C ALA A 445 5.03 1.19 -32.80
N ASN A 446 3.71 1.07 -32.67
CA ASN A 446 3.06 -0.18 -32.29
C ASN A 446 3.26 -1.27 -33.36
N LYS A 447 3.17 -0.94 -34.65
CA LYS A 447 3.50 -1.86 -35.77
C LYS A 447 4.96 -2.29 -35.73
N ALA A 448 5.89 -1.38 -35.46
CA ALA A 448 7.32 -1.65 -35.42
C ALA A 448 7.72 -2.49 -34.22
N ILE A 449 7.19 -2.14 -33.05
CA ILE A 449 7.25 -2.98 -31.85
C ILE A 449 6.72 -4.36 -32.22
N HIS A 450 5.49 -4.44 -32.73
CA HIS A 450 4.88 -5.70 -33.13
C HIS A 450 5.75 -6.51 -34.10
N ARG A 451 6.29 -5.91 -35.16
CA ARG A 451 7.22 -6.59 -36.08
C ARG A 451 8.44 -7.12 -35.34
N TYR A 452 9.06 -6.30 -34.49
CA TYR A 452 10.21 -6.69 -33.68
C TYR A 452 9.88 -7.83 -32.70
N ARG A 453 8.64 -7.87 -32.28
CA ARG A 453 8.07 -8.84 -31.36
C ARG A 453 7.67 -10.17 -32.04
N THR A 454 7.54 -10.21 -33.36
CA THR A 454 6.95 -11.36 -34.10
C THR A 454 7.91 -12.04 -35.06
N TYR A 455 9.10 -11.49 -35.31
CA TYR A 455 10.06 -12.16 -36.19
C TYR A 455 10.82 -13.26 -35.44
N SER A 456 10.98 -14.40 -36.11
CA SER A 456 11.59 -15.61 -35.56
C SER A 456 12.87 -15.95 -36.30
N LEU A 457 13.65 -16.87 -35.75
CA LEU A 457 14.83 -17.40 -36.42
C LEU A 457 14.44 -18.01 -37.78
N ALA A 458 13.29 -18.67 -37.83
CA ALA A 458 12.75 -19.23 -39.07
C ALA A 458 12.38 -18.16 -40.11
N SER A 459 11.80 -17.02 -39.69
CA SER A 459 11.38 -15.98 -40.64
C SER A 459 12.55 -15.14 -41.17
N GLU A 460 13.48 -14.72 -40.31
CA GLU A 460 14.54 -13.79 -40.69
C GLU A 460 15.83 -14.47 -41.16
N PHE A 461 16.11 -15.68 -40.65
CA PHE A 461 17.34 -16.40 -40.94
C PHE A 461 17.06 -17.86 -41.31
N PRO A 462 16.31 -18.13 -42.40
CA PRO A 462 15.86 -19.48 -42.75
C PRO A 462 17.01 -20.48 -42.93
N THR A 463 18.16 -20.03 -43.44
CA THR A 463 19.37 -20.85 -43.58
C THR A 463 19.98 -21.23 -42.24
N ILE A 464 20.04 -20.29 -41.29
CA ILE A 464 20.53 -20.54 -39.93
C ILE A 464 19.53 -21.41 -39.16
N ALA A 465 18.23 -21.18 -39.34
CA ALA A 465 17.15 -21.95 -38.74
C ALA A 465 17.23 -23.43 -39.13
N ALA A 466 17.56 -23.73 -40.39
CA ALA A 466 17.75 -25.10 -40.87
C ALA A 466 18.91 -25.85 -40.18
N GLU A 467 19.86 -25.13 -39.59
CA GLU A 467 20.95 -25.72 -38.80
C GLU A 467 20.59 -25.92 -37.32
N LEU A 468 19.37 -25.58 -36.88
CA LEU A 468 18.93 -25.86 -35.51
C LEU A 468 18.75 -27.38 -35.36
N HIS A 469 19.34 -27.98 -34.34
CA HIS A 469 19.27 -29.44 -34.17
C HIS A 469 17.82 -29.87 -33.91
N PRO A 470 17.27 -30.84 -34.67
CA PRO A 470 15.85 -31.21 -34.58
C PRO A 470 15.47 -31.79 -33.20
N ASP A 471 16.30 -32.68 -32.65
CA ASP A 471 15.91 -33.46 -31.47
C ASP A 471 16.50 -32.99 -30.13
N LYS A 472 17.57 -32.19 -30.16
CA LYS A 472 18.36 -31.85 -28.95
C LYS A 472 17.96 -30.53 -28.29
N ASN A 473 16.82 -29.95 -28.69
CA ASN A 473 16.31 -28.67 -28.21
C ASN A 473 14.93 -28.79 -27.56
N ASN A 474 14.59 -29.97 -27.03
CA ASN A 474 13.35 -30.22 -26.27
C ASN A 474 12.07 -29.82 -27.03
N GLY A 475 12.03 -30.08 -28.34
CA GLY A 475 10.89 -29.73 -29.20
C GLY A 475 10.71 -28.23 -29.45
N ILE A 476 11.69 -27.39 -29.09
CA ILE A 476 11.68 -25.96 -29.44
C ILE A 476 12.10 -25.81 -30.90
N THR A 477 11.18 -25.32 -31.72
CA THR A 477 11.35 -25.07 -33.16
C THR A 477 11.77 -23.63 -33.45
N ALA A 478 12.39 -23.40 -34.60
CA ALA A 478 13.00 -22.11 -34.95
C ALA A 478 12.00 -20.93 -35.08
N ASP A 479 10.72 -21.22 -35.33
CA ASP A 479 9.63 -20.24 -35.32
C ASP A 479 9.33 -19.68 -33.91
N ARG A 480 9.77 -20.39 -32.87
CA ARG A 480 9.61 -20.01 -31.45
C ARG A 480 10.85 -19.36 -30.86
N ILE A 481 11.88 -19.13 -31.68
CA ILE A 481 13.17 -18.62 -31.25
C ILE A 481 13.37 -17.23 -31.85
N HIS A 482 13.54 -16.21 -31.02
CA HIS A 482 13.89 -14.88 -31.51
C HIS A 482 15.38 -14.82 -31.94
N PRO A 483 15.73 -14.24 -33.11
CA PRO A 483 17.10 -14.18 -33.63
C PRO A 483 18.15 -13.54 -32.72
N GLY A 484 17.72 -12.60 -31.86
CA GLY A 484 18.58 -11.93 -30.88
C GLY A 484 18.79 -12.68 -29.56
N SER A 485 18.24 -13.90 -29.42
CA SER A 485 18.30 -14.63 -28.15
C SER A 485 19.72 -15.01 -27.72
N HIS A 486 20.05 -14.75 -26.45
CA HIS A 486 21.28 -15.24 -25.82
C HIS A 486 21.16 -16.68 -25.29
N THR A 487 19.99 -17.32 -25.46
CA THR A 487 19.81 -18.73 -25.12
C THR A 487 20.68 -19.59 -26.03
N LYS A 488 21.39 -20.54 -25.42
CA LYS A 488 22.17 -21.54 -26.15
C LYS A 488 21.23 -22.64 -26.65
N PHE A 489 21.35 -22.95 -27.94
CA PHE A 489 20.72 -24.12 -28.55
C PHE A 489 21.80 -25.03 -29.12
N VAL A 490 21.44 -26.29 -29.34
CA VAL A 490 22.27 -27.25 -30.09
C VAL A 490 22.00 -27.05 -31.58
N TRP A 491 23.06 -26.97 -32.36
CA TRP A 491 23.05 -26.77 -33.80
C TRP A 491 23.75 -27.93 -34.50
N ILE A 492 23.39 -28.21 -35.74
CA ILE A 492 24.03 -29.19 -36.61
C ILE A 492 24.42 -28.53 -37.93
N CYS A 493 25.68 -28.73 -38.34
CA CYS A 493 26.25 -28.04 -39.50
C CYS A 493 25.81 -28.76 -40.77
N SER A 494 25.22 -28.03 -41.72
CA SER A 494 24.87 -28.58 -43.04
C SER A 494 26.08 -29.15 -43.79
N ASP A 495 27.26 -28.56 -43.62
CA ASP A 495 28.43 -28.87 -44.45
C ASP A 495 29.29 -30.02 -43.90
N CYS A 496 29.28 -30.23 -42.58
CA CYS A 496 30.18 -31.21 -41.95
C CYS A 496 29.54 -32.04 -40.83
N SER A 497 28.23 -31.90 -40.63
CA SER A 497 27.42 -32.58 -39.62
C SER A 497 27.95 -32.43 -38.19
N HIS A 498 28.83 -31.46 -37.94
CA HIS A 498 29.32 -31.15 -36.61
C HIS A 498 28.17 -30.59 -35.78
N GLU A 499 27.98 -31.15 -34.60
CA GLU A 499 27.03 -30.63 -33.62
C GLU A 499 27.73 -29.71 -32.63
N TRP A 500 27.14 -28.56 -32.30
CA TRP A 500 27.69 -27.67 -31.29
C TRP A 500 26.62 -26.86 -30.57
N SER A 501 26.94 -26.43 -29.36
CA SER A 501 26.08 -25.53 -28.59
C SER A 501 26.60 -24.10 -28.68
N THR A 502 25.74 -23.17 -29.09
CA THR A 502 26.03 -21.73 -29.05
C THR A 502 24.74 -20.92 -28.99
N THR A 503 24.85 -19.62 -28.69
CA THR A 503 23.70 -18.71 -28.62
C THR A 503 23.16 -18.37 -30.00
N VAL A 504 21.85 -18.16 -30.12
CA VAL A 504 21.19 -17.72 -31.37
C VAL A 504 21.79 -16.40 -31.88
N GLN A 505 22.01 -15.43 -30.98
CA GLN A 505 22.58 -14.13 -31.32
C GLN A 505 23.96 -14.24 -31.99
N LEU A 506 24.84 -15.12 -31.51
CA LEU A 506 26.13 -15.36 -32.18
C LEU A 506 25.96 -15.95 -33.58
N ARG A 507 25.00 -16.87 -33.78
CA ARG A 507 24.71 -17.44 -35.11
C ARG A 507 24.25 -16.37 -36.09
N THR A 508 23.28 -15.54 -35.69
CA THR A 508 22.65 -14.53 -36.53
C THR A 508 23.56 -13.32 -36.81
N THR A 509 24.61 -13.13 -36.02
CA THR A 509 25.65 -12.10 -36.22
C THR A 509 26.89 -12.61 -36.96
N GLY A 510 26.86 -13.81 -37.54
CA GLY A 510 27.89 -14.32 -38.46
C GLY A 510 28.84 -15.37 -37.90
N SER A 511 28.58 -15.95 -36.72
CA SER A 511 29.35 -17.11 -36.23
C SER A 511 28.81 -18.41 -36.81
N GLY A 512 29.60 -19.09 -37.65
CA GLY A 512 29.26 -20.40 -38.23
C GLY A 512 29.77 -21.60 -37.41
N CYS A 513 29.79 -22.77 -38.03
CA CYS A 513 30.32 -24.00 -37.41
C CYS A 513 31.80 -23.86 -37.01
N PRO A 514 32.17 -24.12 -35.73
CA PRO A 514 33.55 -23.96 -35.27
C PRO A 514 34.51 -24.93 -35.97
N LYS A 515 34.08 -26.17 -36.28
CA LYS A 515 34.90 -27.15 -37.00
C LYS A 515 35.23 -26.67 -38.43
N CYS A 516 34.27 -26.08 -39.14
CA CYS A 516 34.49 -25.45 -40.45
C CYS A 516 35.37 -24.20 -40.34
N GLY A 517 35.18 -23.40 -39.30
CA GLY A 517 36.03 -22.24 -38.99
C GLY A 517 37.48 -22.65 -38.78
N TYR A 518 37.75 -23.67 -37.95
CA TYR A 518 39.08 -24.21 -37.73
C TYR A 518 39.73 -24.75 -39.01
N ARG A 519 38.99 -25.48 -39.85
CA ARG A 519 39.50 -25.94 -41.16
C ARG A 519 39.90 -24.77 -42.07
N THR A 520 39.10 -23.71 -42.09
CA THR A 520 39.37 -22.52 -42.89
C THR A 520 40.61 -21.77 -42.40
N VAL A 521 40.73 -21.59 -41.08
CA VAL A 521 41.91 -21.00 -40.44
C VAL A 521 43.14 -21.87 -40.70
N ALA A 522 43.04 -23.19 -40.53
CA ALA A 522 44.12 -24.13 -40.82
C ALA A 522 44.59 -24.04 -42.28
N ARG A 523 43.67 -23.93 -43.25
CA ARG A 523 43.99 -23.72 -44.68
C ARG A 523 44.68 -22.37 -44.92
N LYS A 524 44.20 -21.28 -44.31
CA LYS A 524 44.87 -19.98 -44.38
C LYS A 524 46.27 -20.01 -43.74
N LEU A 525 46.43 -20.81 -42.68
CA LEU A 525 47.70 -21.02 -41.99
C LEU A 525 48.61 -22.06 -42.67
N SER A 526 48.14 -22.83 -43.65
CA SER A 526 48.99 -23.76 -44.40
C SER A 526 49.65 -23.08 -45.62
N VAL A 527 49.00 -22.07 -46.21
CA VAL A 527 49.51 -21.33 -47.36
C VAL A 527 50.52 -20.25 -46.92
N PRO A 528 51.75 -20.20 -47.43
CA PRO A 528 52.71 -19.13 -47.09
C PRO A 528 52.21 -17.76 -47.57
N GLN A 529 52.55 -16.70 -46.83
CA GLN A 529 52.37 -15.32 -47.33
C GLN A 529 53.34 -15.07 -48.49
N PRO A 530 53.08 -14.09 -49.38
CA PRO A 530 54.02 -13.71 -50.43
C PRO A 530 55.43 -13.44 -49.85
N GLY A 531 56.46 -14.09 -50.39
CA GLY A 531 57.86 -13.98 -49.93
C GLY A 531 58.19 -14.76 -48.65
N ALA A 532 57.26 -15.56 -48.11
CA ALA A 532 57.44 -16.34 -46.89
C ALA A 532 57.34 -17.86 -47.12
N SER A 533 57.48 -18.32 -48.37
CA SER A 533 57.51 -19.75 -48.68
C SER A 533 58.84 -20.39 -48.23
N PHE A 534 58.90 -21.72 -48.25
CA PHE A 534 60.13 -22.44 -47.96
C PHE A 534 61.21 -22.10 -49.00
N ALA A 535 60.83 -21.99 -50.27
CA ALA A 535 61.76 -21.62 -51.34
C ALA A 535 62.31 -20.20 -51.17
N ASP A 536 61.46 -19.23 -50.80
CA ASP A 536 61.87 -17.84 -50.61
C ASP A 536 62.85 -17.69 -49.44
N LEU A 537 62.60 -18.40 -48.33
CA LEU A 537 63.37 -18.24 -47.09
C LEU A 537 64.56 -19.20 -46.95
N PHE A 538 64.57 -20.30 -47.72
CA PHE A 538 65.61 -21.34 -47.67
C PHE A 538 66.04 -21.79 -49.09
N PRO A 539 66.55 -20.87 -49.93
CA PRO A 539 66.88 -21.15 -51.33
C PRO A 539 67.93 -22.26 -51.50
N ASP A 540 68.96 -22.30 -50.64
CA ASP A 540 69.99 -23.34 -50.68
C ASP A 540 69.43 -24.75 -50.43
N ALA A 541 68.50 -24.86 -49.47
CA ALA A 541 67.84 -26.13 -49.19
C ALA A 541 66.85 -26.49 -50.31
N ALA A 542 66.25 -25.49 -50.96
CA ALA A 542 65.33 -25.67 -52.07
C ALA A 542 66.01 -26.24 -53.32
N LEU A 543 67.30 -25.96 -53.55
CA LEU A 543 68.09 -26.60 -54.60
C LEU A 543 68.20 -28.12 -54.42
N GLU A 544 68.07 -28.62 -53.19
CA GLU A 544 68.06 -30.05 -52.91
C GLU A 544 66.65 -30.68 -53.08
N TRP A 545 65.66 -29.98 -53.63
CA TRP A 545 64.34 -30.54 -53.89
C TRP A 545 64.40 -31.57 -55.02
N HIS A 546 63.79 -32.74 -54.83
CA HIS A 546 63.83 -33.77 -55.86
C HIS A 546 62.98 -33.37 -57.09
N PRO A 547 63.52 -33.46 -58.33
CA PRO A 547 62.85 -32.94 -59.53
C PRO A 547 61.55 -33.65 -59.91
N THR A 548 61.43 -34.97 -59.64
CA THR A 548 60.28 -35.77 -60.11
C THR A 548 59.48 -36.53 -59.04
N ARG A 549 59.98 -36.65 -57.80
CA ARG A 549 59.38 -37.53 -56.77
C ARG A 549 58.37 -36.85 -55.84
N ASN A 550 58.12 -35.56 -56.02
CA ASN A 550 57.20 -34.78 -55.19
C ASN A 550 55.85 -34.48 -55.86
N GLY A 551 55.60 -35.03 -57.05
CA GLY A 551 54.36 -34.79 -57.80
C GLY A 551 54.14 -33.30 -58.08
N GLU A 552 52.92 -32.81 -57.87
CA GLU A 552 52.56 -31.39 -58.05
C GLU A 552 53.01 -30.48 -56.89
N LEU A 553 53.57 -31.03 -55.82
CA LEU A 553 53.95 -30.27 -54.65
C LEU A 553 55.20 -29.42 -54.94
N THR A 554 55.10 -28.11 -54.74
CA THR A 554 56.23 -27.19 -54.89
C THR A 554 56.60 -26.51 -53.57
N LEU A 555 57.86 -26.13 -53.42
CA LEU A 555 58.33 -25.43 -52.21
C LEU A 555 57.75 -24.02 -52.04
N ASN A 556 57.27 -23.40 -53.13
CA ASN A 556 56.55 -22.11 -53.10
C ASN A 556 55.19 -22.20 -52.40
N GLN A 557 54.59 -23.39 -52.37
CA GLN A 557 53.30 -23.65 -51.72
C GLN A 557 53.43 -24.02 -50.24
N LEU A 558 54.66 -24.22 -49.76
CA LEU A 558 54.93 -24.75 -48.43
C LEU A 558 55.55 -23.68 -47.53
N ARG A 559 55.07 -23.60 -46.28
CA ARG A 559 55.72 -22.78 -45.25
C ARG A 559 57.00 -23.45 -44.74
N PRO A 560 57.99 -22.69 -44.25
CA PRO A 560 59.15 -23.22 -43.54
C PRO A 560 58.86 -24.21 -42.42
N ALA A 561 57.70 -24.06 -41.74
CA ALA A 561 57.29 -24.92 -40.65
C ALA A 561 56.42 -26.11 -41.08
N SER A 562 56.27 -26.37 -42.38
CA SER A 562 55.43 -27.44 -42.90
C SER A 562 55.90 -28.83 -42.46
N ASN A 563 54.96 -29.65 -41.99
CA ASN A 563 55.21 -31.06 -41.67
C ASN A 563 55.05 -31.99 -42.89
N ALA A 564 54.90 -31.44 -44.11
CA ALA A 564 54.88 -32.23 -45.32
C ALA A 564 56.19 -33.01 -45.49
N ARG A 565 56.08 -34.31 -45.81
CA ARG A 565 57.22 -35.14 -46.19
C ARG A 565 57.45 -35.01 -47.68
N ALA A 566 58.71 -34.86 -48.07
CA ALA A 566 59.11 -34.70 -49.45
C ALA A 566 60.45 -35.39 -49.71
N TRP A 567 60.68 -35.73 -50.97
CA TRP A 567 61.93 -36.25 -51.49
C TRP A 567 62.91 -35.12 -51.78
N TRP A 568 64.17 -35.35 -51.42
CA TRP A 568 65.29 -34.43 -51.60
C TRP A 568 66.40 -35.16 -52.35
N LEU A 569 67.14 -34.44 -53.19
CA LEU A 569 68.28 -34.90 -53.97
C LEU A 569 69.44 -33.92 -53.75
N CYS A 570 70.53 -34.38 -53.13
CA CYS A 570 71.70 -33.52 -52.94
C CYS A 570 72.60 -33.52 -54.19
N ALA A 571 73.51 -32.54 -54.27
CA ALA A 571 74.49 -32.43 -55.37
C ALA A 571 75.41 -33.66 -55.55
N ARG A 572 75.55 -34.53 -54.53
CA ARG A 572 76.30 -35.79 -54.63
C ARG A 572 75.45 -36.98 -55.11
N GLY A 573 74.19 -36.75 -55.50
CA GLY A 573 73.30 -37.78 -56.06
C GLY A 573 72.53 -38.60 -55.03
N HIS A 574 72.66 -38.33 -53.73
CA HIS A 574 71.87 -39.06 -52.72
C HIS A 574 70.43 -38.54 -52.66
N GLU A 575 69.49 -39.47 -52.70
CA GLU A 575 68.06 -39.21 -52.53
C GLU A 575 67.59 -39.63 -51.13
N TRP A 576 66.72 -38.84 -50.50
CA TRP A 576 66.08 -39.23 -49.24
C TRP A 576 64.74 -38.52 -49.04
N GLU A 577 63.89 -39.11 -48.22
CA GLU A 577 62.65 -38.49 -47.77
C GLU A 577 62.85 -37.78 -46.43
N ALA A 578 62.41 -36.53 -46.31
CA ALA A 578 62.44 -35.78 -45.06
C ALA A 578 61.27 -34.81 -44.95
N VAL A 579 60.92 -34.47 -43.70
CA VAL A 579 59.94 -33.44 -43.39
C VAL A 579 60.51 -32.07 -43.74
N VAL A 580 59.77 -31.27 -44.50
CA VAL A 580 60.16 -29.93 -44.97
C VAL A 580 60.64 -29.04 -43.82
N SER A 581 59.94 -29.02 -42.69
CA SER A 581 60.33 -28.23 -41.52
C SER A 581 61.71 -28.54 -40.94
N THR A 582 62.21 -29.75 -41.12
CA THR A 582 63.54 -30.17 -40.64
C THR A 582 64.67 -29.69 -41.55
N ARG A 583 64.36 -29.40 -42.81
CA ARG A 583 65.30 -29.00 -43.86
C ARG A 583 65.76 -27.55 -43.75
N ARG A 584 65.17 -26.80 -42.81
CA ARG A 584 65.65 -25.48 -42.36
C ARG A 584 67.09 -25.51 -41.84
N LYS A 585 67.56 -26.66 -41.34
CA LYS A 585 68.89 -26.81 -40.70
C LYS A 585 69.61 -28.11 -41.07
N SER A 586 68.87 -29.16 -41.43
CA SER A 586 69.49 -30.44 -41.80
C SER A 586 70.13 -30.34 -43.18
N ARG A 587 71.13 -31.18 -43.45
CA ARG A 587 71.71 -31.45 -44.77
C ARG A 587 71.62 -32.94 -45.04
N CYS A 588 71.92 -33.39 -46.27
CA CYS A 588 71.97 -34.80 -46.62
C CYS A 588 72.71 -35.64 -45.56
N GLY A 589 72.01 -36.60 -44.96
CA GLY A 589 72.55 -37.44 -43.89
C GLY A 589 73.73 -38.30 -44.34
N GLU A 590 73.73 -38.75 -45.59
CA GLU A 590 74.82 -39.54 -46.18
C GLU A 590 76.07 -38.68 -46.40
N CYS A 591 75.92 -37.47 -46.97
CA CYS A 591 77.04 -36.52 -47.08
C CYS A 591 77.62 -36.18 -45.71
N ARG A 592 76.76 -35.93 -44.69
CA ARG A 592 77.21 -35.65 -43.33
C ARG A 592 78.00 -36.82 -42.72
N ARG A 593 77.59 -38.08 -42.98
CA ARG A 593 78.32 -39.28 -42.55
C ARG A 593 79.67 -39.41 -43.25
N ILE A 594 79.72 -39.18 -44.56
CA ILE A 594 80.96 -39.21 -45.36
C ILE A 594 81.95 -38.13 -44.89
N ASP A 595 81.47 -36.90 -44.69
CA ASP A 595 82.30 -35.76 -44.29
C ASP A 595 82.83 -35.93 -42.85
N ARG A 596 82.02 -36.48 -41.93
CA ARG A 596 82.48 -36.85 -40.57
C ARG A 596 83.57 -37.92 -40.60
N ARG A 597 83.42 -38.94 -41.44
CA ARG A 597 84.48 -39.95 -41.62
C ARG A 597 85.75 -39.28 -42.14
N ARG A 598 85.68 -38.42 -43.16
CA ARG A 598 86.87 -37.69 -43.67
C ARG A 598 87.54 -36.75 -42.65
N GLN A 599 86.78 -36.15 -41.73
CA GLN A 599 87.34 -35.34 -40.65
C GLN A 599 88.05 -36.16 -39.56
N SER A 600 87.63 -37.42 -39.32
CA SER A 600 88.35 -38.29 -38.39
C SER A 600 89.70 -38.77 -38.94
N TRP A 601 89.88 -38.81 -40.26
CA TRP A 601 91.16 -39.13 -40.91
C TRP A 601 92.15 -37.95 -41.01
N ARG A 602 91.71 -36.70 -40.76
CA ARG A 602 92.58 -35.50 -40.81
C ARG A 602 93.05 -35.00 -39.43
N ARG A 603 92.71 -35.72 -38.35
CA ARG A 603 93.08 -35.40 -36.96
C ARG A 603 94.12 -36.39 -36.38
N VAL A 604 94.75 -37.19 -37.23
CA VAL A 604 95.88 -38.06 -36.88
C VAL A 604 97.15 -37.42 -37.42
#